data_AF-A0A523WPX6-F1
#
_entry.id   AF-A0A523WPX6-F1
#
_cell.length_a   1.000
_cell.length_b   1.000
_cell.length_c   1.000
_cell.angle_alpha   90.00
_cell.angle_beta   90.00
_cell.angle_gamma   90.00
#
_symmetry.space_group_name_H-M   'P 1'
#
loop_
_entity.id
_entity.type
_entity.pdbx_description
1 polymer ?
#
loop_
_entity_poly.entity_id
_entity_poly.type
_entity_poly.pdbx_seq_one_letter_code
_entity_poly.pdbx_strand_id
1 'polypeptide(L)'
;EGITRLGAEVHEVVTYRTVPVTKAISPAKQMLLSDKIDAITFTSPSTVSSLLAILEDKRGAINSAKIACIGPKTADRAASAGLKVDIVAGEHTIPGLVAAIEEYFT
;
A
#
# COMPACT_ATOMS: atom_id res chain seq x y z
N GLU A 1 -11.58 20.75 9.43
CA GLU A 1 -12.97 21.21 9.17
C GLU A 1 -14.00 20.80 10.20
N GLY A 2 -14.13 19.51 10.57
CA GLY A 2 -15.20 19.06 11.47
C GLY A 2 -15.23 19.76 12.83
N ILE A 3 -14.06 19.96 13.44
CA ILE A 3 -13.92 20.61 14.76
C ILE A 3 -14.20 22.12 14.69
N THR A 4 -13.76 22.77 13.61
CA THR A 4 -14.08 24.19 13.33
C THR A 4 -15.58 24.41 13.18
N ARG A 5 -16.30 23.48 12.54
CA ARG A 5 -17.78 23.54 12.40
C ARG A 5 -18.52 23.42 13.74
N LEU A 6 -17.85 22.91 14.78
CA LEU A 6 -18.39 22.84 16.14
C LEU A 6 -18.05 24.09 16.98
N GLY A 7 -17.47 25.14 16.36
CA GLY A 7 -17.22 26.43 17.00
C GLY A 7 -15.85 26.59 17.65
N ALA A 8 -14.95 25.62 17.49
CA ALA A 8 -13.59 25.73 18.02
C ALA A 8 -12.67 26.54 17.08
N GLU A 9 -11.75 27.30 17.67
CA GLU A 9 -10.62 27.89 16.97
C GLU A 9 -9.53 26.83 16.77
N VAL A 10 -9.22 26.51 15.51
CA VAL A 10 -8.29 25.42 15.16
C VAL A 10 -7.03 26.01 14.52
N HIS A 11 -5.88 25.77 15.14
CA HIS A 11 -4.55 26.12 14.62
C HIS A 11 -3.85 24.86 14.12
N GLU A 12 -3.62 24.75 12.82
CA GLU A 12 -2.89 23.62 12.23
C GLU A 12 -1.39 23.89 12.25
N VAL A 13 -0.64 23.09 13.02
CA VAL A 13 0.82 23.15 13.07
C VAL A 13 1.39 21.91 12.39
N VAL A 14 1.94 22.07 11.20
CA VAL A 14 2.53 20.96 10.44
C VAL A 14 3.89 20.59 11.03
N THR A 15 3.98 19.46 11.71
CA THR A 15 5.23 18.97 12.34
C THR A 15 6.11 18.15 11.40
N TYR A 16 5.52 17.48 10.40
CA TYR A 16 6.25 16.74 9.38
C TYR A 16 5.42 16.62 8.09
N ARG A 17 6.09 16.19 7.01
CA ARG A 17 5.45 15.89 5.73
C ARG A 17 5.97 14.56 5.21
N THR A 18 5.07 13.71 4.74
CA THR A 18 5.45 12.54 3.95
C THR A 18 5.97 13.00 2.60
N VAL A 19 7.21 12.64 2.27
CA VAL A 19 7.82 12.90 0.97
C VAL A 19 7.94 11.60 0.17
N PRO A 20 7.75 11.64 -1.16
CA PRO A 20 7.98 10.47 -2.00
C PRO A 20 9.42 9.99 -1.88
N VAL A 21 9.60 8.67 -1.77
CA VAL A 21 10.94 8.06 -1.80
C VAL A 21 11.40 8.01 -3.25
N THR A 22 12.45 8.75 -3.61
CA THR A 22 12.92 8.85 -5.00
C THR A 22 14.09 7.92 -5.33
N LYS A 23 14.77 7.35 -4.32
CA LYS A 23 15.92 6.45 -4.49
C LYS A 23 16.00 5.42 -3.36
N ALA A 24 15.27 4.30 -3.43
CA ALA A 24 15.44 3.21 -2.45
C ALA A 24 14.88 1.82 -2.83
N ILE A 25 14.73 1.48 -4.12
CA ILE A 25 14.19 0.15 -4.48
C ILE A 25 15.08 -0.58 -5.49
N SER A 26 16.35 -0.22 -5.72
CA SER A 26 17.12 -0.87 -6.81
C SER A 26 17.17 -2.40 -6.70
N PRO A 27 17.45 -3.03 -5.53
CA PRO A 27 17.42 -4.49 -5.41
C PRO A 27 16.00 -5.06 -5.51
N ALA A 28 15.03 -4.50 -4.79
CA ALA A 28 13.65 -5.01 -4.81
C ALA A 28 12.94 -4.78 -6.16
N LYS A 29 13.27 -3.72 -6.91
CA LYS A 29 12.82 -3.46 -8.28
C LYS A 29 13.37 -4.52 -9.22
N GLN A 30 14.64 -4.90 -9.06
CA GLN A 30 15.21 -6.01 -9.84
C GLN A 30 14.53 -7.34 -9.49
N MET A 31 14.32 -7.64 -8.21
CA MET A 31 13.62 -8.86 -7.79
C MET A 31 12.20 -8.91 -8.36
N LEU A 32 11.45 -7.81 -8.29
CA LEU A 32 10.11 -7.71 -8.84
C LEU A 32 10.10 -7.93 -10.36
N LEU A 33 11.00 -7.24 -11.08
CA LEU A 33 11.11 -7.37 -12.54
C LEU A 33 11.65 -8.74 -12.99
N SER A 34 12.18 -9.54 -12.07
CA SER A 34 12.68 -10.89 -12.33
C SER A 34 11.72 -11.97 -11.77
N ASP A 35 10.50 -11.59 -11.39
CA ASP A 35 9.48 -12.48 -10.80
C ASP A 35 9.98 -13.27 -9.57
N LYS A 36 10.82 -12.64 -8.75
CA LYS A 36 11.36 -13.22 -7.50
C LYS A 36 10.63 -12.75 -6.24
N ILE A 37 9.44 -12.20 -6.39
CA ILE A 37 8.62 -11.71 -5.28
C ILE A 37 7.30 -12.45 -5.32
N ASP A 38 7.02 -13.25 -4.30
CA ASP A 38 5.78 -14.00 -4.19
C ASP A 38 4.60 -13.12 -3.79
N ALA A 39 4.85 -12.13 -2.91
CA ALA A 39 3.83 -11.24 -2.39
C ALA A 39 4.32 -9.80 -2.16
N ILE A 40 3.42 -8.84 -2.37
CA ILE A 40 3.58 -7.42 -2.05
C ILE A 40 2.49 -7.04 -1.07
N THR A 41 2.88 -6.37 0.01
CA THR A 41 1.95 -5.93 1.06
C THR A 41 1.76 -4.42 1.04
N PHE A 42 0.51 -3.97 1.22
CA PHE A 42 0.15 -2.57 1.36
C PHE A 42 -0.54 -2.32 2.70
N THR A 43 0.12 -1.52 3.53
CA THR A 43 -0.39 -1.12 4.85
C THR A 43 -1.14 0.22 4.85
N SER A 44 -1.17 0.92 3.72
CA SER A 44 -1.95 2.14 3.57
C SER A 44 -2.25 2.47 2.09
N PRO A 45 -3.27 3.30 1.80
CA PRO A 45 -3.52 3.78 0.44
C PRO A 45 -2.35 4.59 -0.16
N SER A 46 -1.53 5.25 0.68
CA SER A 46 -0.41 6.07 0.21
C SER A 46 0.76 5.21 -0.27
N THR A 47 0.97 4.02 0.29
CA THR A 47 2.05 3.12 -0.14
C THR A 47 1.81 2.54 -1.53
N VAL A 48 0.55 2.29 -1.90
CA VAL A 48 0.14 1.93 -3.27
C VAL A 48 0.60 2.99 -4.28
N SER A 49 0.25 4.25 -4.00
CA SER A 49 0.57 5.37 -4.89
C SER A 49 2.08 5.59 -4.99
N SER A 50 2.79 5.45 -3.86
CA SER A 50 4.24 5.57 -3.79
C SER A 50 4.95 4.49 -4.63
N LEU A 51 4.54 3.22 -4.49
CA LEU A 51 5.16 2.13 -5.23
C LEU A 51 4.98 2.27 -6.74
N LEU A 52 3.77 2.63 -7.19
CA LEU A 52 3.48 2.87 -8.61
C LEU A 52 4.35 3.99 -9.19
N ALA A 53 4.54 5.08 -8.45
CA ALA A 53 5.41 6.17 -8.87
C ALA A 53 6.87 5.71 -9.03
N ILE A 54 7.38 4.90 -8.09
CA ILE A 54 8.78 4.44 -8.12
C ILE A 54 9.05 3.41 -9.22
N LEU A 55 8.04 2.59 -9.53
CA LEU A 55 8.13 1.59 -10.59
C LEU A 55 7.76 2.13 -11.97
N GLU A 56 7.54 3.44 -12.10
CA GLU A 56 7.15 4.09 -13.35
C GLU A 56 5.91 3.42 -13.95
N ASP A 57 4.94 3.13 -13.08
CA ASP A 57 3.62 2.62 -13.44
C ASP A 57 3.60 1.22 -14.09
N LYS A 58 4.64 0.40 -13.84
CA LYS A 58 4.75 -1.00 -14.29
C LYS A 58 3.81 -1.96 -13.55
N ARG A 59 2.50 -1.73 -13.65
CA ARG A 59 1.44 -2.54 -13.02
C ARG A 59 1.56 -4.04 -13.34
N GLY A 60 1.97 -4.40 -14.56
CA GLY A 60 2.13 -5.80 -14.96
C GLY A 60 3.13 -6.56 -14.07
N ALA A 61 4.27 -5.94 -13.74
CA ALA A 61 5.27 -6.53 -12.85
C ALA A 61 4.80 -6.56 -11.39
N ILE A 62 3.98 -5.60 -10.96
CA ILE A 62 3.40 -5.61 -9.60
C ILE A 62 2.37 -6.73 -9.48
N ASN A 63 1.54 -6.91 -10.52
CA ASN A 63 0.49 -7.92 -10.59
C ASN A 63 1.01 -9.34 -10.84
N SER A 64 2.31 -9.54 -11.10
CA SER A 64 2.90 -10.89 -11.14
C SER A 64 3.08 -11.48 -9.74
N ALA A 65 3.24 -10.61 -8.73
CA ALA A 65 3.21 -10.99 -7.32
C ALA A 65 1.79 -10.95 -6.75
N LYS A 66 1.56 -11.69 -5.65
CA LYS A 66 0.30 -11.64 -4.90
C LYS A 66 0.17 -10.35 -4.11
N ILE A 67 -0.96 -9.66 -4.24
CA ILE A 67 -1.15 -8.36 -3.59
C ILE A 67 -2.01 -8.52 -2.34
N ALA A 68 -1.43 -8.18 -1.19
CA ALA A 68 -2.09 -8.21 0.10
C ALA A 68 -2.29 -6.81 0.68
N CYS A 69 -3.52 -6.51 1.10
CA CYS A 69 -3.88 -5.22 1.69
C CYS A 69 -4.28 -5.38 3.15
N ILE A 70 -3.81 -4.47 4.02
CA ILE A 70 -4.15 -4.49 5.46
C ILE A 70 -5.64 -4.20 5.74
N GLY A 71 -6.40 -3.75 4.75
CA GLY A 71 -7.81 -3.44 4.92
C GLY A 71 -8.47 -2.88 3.66
N PRO A 72 -9.79 -2.69 3.68
CA PRO A 72 -10.62 -2.42 2.50
C PRO A 72 -10.26 -1.09 1.84
N LYS A 73 -9.98 -0.03 2.61
CA LYS A 73 -9.58 1.27 2.05
C LYS A 73 -8.30 1.18 1.21
N THR A 74 -7.36 0.33 1.63
CA THR A 74 -6.11 0.11 0.89
C THR A 74 -6.37 -0.75 -0.35
N ALA A 75 -7.22 -1.77 -0.23
CA ALA A 75 -7.65 -2.61 -1.35
C ALA A 75 -8.37 -1.79 -2.43
N ASP A 76 -9.31 -0.92 -2.05
CA ASP A 76 -10.03 -0.04 -2.96
C ASP A 76 -9.07 0.87 -3.73
N ARG A 77 -8.06 1.42 -3.04
CA ARG A 77 -7.04 2.26 -3.67
C ARG A 77 -6.18 1.47 -4.65
N ALA A 78 -5.77 0.25 -4.30
CA ALA A 78 -5.00 -0.64 -5.17
C ALA A 78 -5.80 -1.04 -6.42
N ALA A 79 -7.04 -1.49 -6.24
CA ALA A 79 -7.95 -1.85 -7.33
C ALA A 79 -8.21 -0.67 -8.27
N SER A 80 -8.52 0.51 -7.71
CA SER A 80 -8.72 1.75 -8.48
C SER A 80 -7.46 2.20 -9.24
N ALA A 81 -6.28 1.75 -8.80
CA ALA A 81 -5.02 2.00 -9.46
C ALA A 81 -4.62 0.91 -10.48
N GLY A 82 -5.51 -0.06 -10.76
CA GLY A 82 -5.28 -1.14 -11.73
C GLY A 82 -4.44 -2.30 -11.20
N LEU A 83 -4.31 -2.42 -9.88
CA LEU A 83 -3.67 -3.56 -9.23
C LEU A 83 -4.69 -4.66 -8.95
N LYS A 84 -4.27 -5.92 -9.12
CA LYS A 84 -5.09 -7.10 -8.81
C LYS A 84 -4.90 -7.45 -7.34
N VAL A 85 -5.83 -7.02 -6.48
CA VAL A 85 -5.80 -7.38 -5.06
C VAL A 85 -6.20 -8.85 -4.89
N ASP A 86 -5.32 -9.66 -4.32
CA ASP A 86 -5.56 -11.09 -4.07
C ASP A 86 -5.98 -11.36 -2.62
N ILE A 87 -5.48 -10.56 -1.67
CA ILE A 87 -5.65 -10.78 -0.23
C ILE A 87 -6.06 -9.48 0.46
N VAL A 88 -7.06 -9.53 1.33
CA VAL A 88 -7.44 -8.42 2.21
C VAL A 88 -7.56 -8.94 3.63
N ALA A 89 -6.82 -8.33 4.56
CA ALA A 89 -6.85 -8.72 5.97
C ALA A 89 -8.23 -8.47 6.60
N GLY A 90 -8.77 -9.45 7.32
CA GLY A 90 -10.02 -9.30 8.08
C GLY A 90 -9.86 -8.36 9.28
N GLU A 91 -8.71 -8.42 9.96
CA GLU A 91 -8.32 -7.45 10.98
C GLU A 91 -7.27 -6.48 10.43
N HIS A 92 -7.50 -5.18 10.62
CA HIS A 92 -6.61 -4.13 10.12
C HIS A 92 -5.37 -3.90 10.99
N THR A 93 -4.67 -4.99 11.28
CA THR A 93 -3.47 -5.03 12.12
C THR A 93 -2.36 -5.78 11.36
N ILE A 94 -1.11 -5.64 11.80
CA ILE A 94 -0.01 -6.42 11.20
C ILE A 94 -0.23 -7.93 11.40
N PRO A 95 -0.61 -8.43 12.60
CA PRO A 95 -0.95 -9.85 12.76
C PRO A 95 -2.09 -10.31 11.84
N GLY A 96 -3.15 -9.51 11.68
CA GLY A 96 -4.25 -9.83 10.77
C GLY A 96 -3.82 -9.93 9.31
N LEU A 97 -2.90 -9.06 8.87
CA LEU A 97 -2.32 -9.12 7.54
C LEU A 97 -1.45 -10.37 7.34
N VAL A 98 -0.63 -10.73 8.32
CA VAL A 98 0.20 -11.95 8.25
C VAL A 98 -0.69 -13.19 8.18
N ALA A 99 -1.68 -13.32 9.06
CA ALA A 99 -2.60 -14.45 9.06
C ALA A 99 -3.33 -14.63 7.71
N ALA A 100 -3.79 -13.53 7.11
CA ALA A 100 -4.44 -13.56 5.80
C ALA A 100 -3.48 -14.00 4.67
N ILE A 101 -2.19 -13.68 4.78
CA ILE A 101 -1.17 -14.14 3.83
C ILE A 101 -0.89 -15.64 4.01
N GLU A 102 -0.74 -16.09 5.26
CA GLU A 102 -0.53 -17.51 5.57
C GLU A 102 -1.69 -18.39 5.07
N GLU A 103 -2.93 -17.96 5.29
CA GLU A 103 -4.13 -18.65 4.80
C GLU A 103 -4.17 -18.75 3.27
N TYR A 104 -3.68 -17.74 2.55
CA TYR A 104 -3.68 -17.73 1.09
C TYR A 104 -2.64 -18.67 0.46
N PHE A 105 -1.48 -18.83 1.09
CA PHE A 105 -0.36 -19.62 0.56
C PHE A 105 -0.35 -21.08 1.03
N THR A 106 -1.31 -21.46 1.87
CA THR A 106 -1.54 -22.86 2.29
C THR A 106 -2.31 -23.62 1.21
#